data_AF-A0A5C9E4W5-F1
#
_entry.id   AF-A0A5C9E4W5-F1
#
_cell.length_a   1.000
_cell.length_b   1.000
_cell.length_c   1.000
_cell.angle_alpha   90.00
_cell.angle_beta   90.00
_cell.angle_gamma   90.00
#
_symmetry.space_group_name_H-M   'P 1'
#
loop_
_entity.id
_entity.type
_entity.pdbx_description
1 polymer ?
#
loop_
_entity_poly.entity_id
_entity_poly.type
_entity_poly.pdbx_seq_one_letter_code
_entity_poly.pdbx_strand_id
1 'polypeptide(L)'
;MKKNSSENFTGRNKKTKTKKLGNLNLRKIFLPLFTITIMTIIYFYSSEGLGSISTAFMIDPNYSLNFNFTMLIFVFLSFLAGSLQGGISGFLGEFLYQFVTYEFIRLEWCVVISMLGFISGIYKYKPGKYFMFRKVFYTLLILIGITIFSTFLIIIFNMFLNPSFTFIDALINLGMKFILQSLLSGIFLVPFLLWLYDKALANKESYIYNSALTHHPIYQSDHTFYLKFGKTFIFFCSRCSGIIIGGLIMSFVFDIRSKGLAFSITAELAVILCILLPIPGMIDWGTQTLGLRKSSTFSRLFTGFIIGSALYILTFTSKYYFFMIIIVIVYFIIVGILLFIGNRIKMKTEQENNTIHNFSEGNIIE
;
A
#
# COMPACT_ATOMS: atom_id res chain seq x y z
N MET A 1 -46.91 25.20 -12.47
CA MET A 1 -45.71 25.87 -13.01
C MET A 1 -44.54 24.90 -13.05
N LYS A 2 -44.03 24.63 -14.27
CA LYS A 2 -42.82 23.89 -14.66
C LYS A 2 -42.53 22.52 -14.02
N LYS A 3 -43.28 21.52 -14.49
CA LYS A 3 -42.82 20.14 -14.73
C LYS A 3 -42.18 20.10 -16.13
N ASN A 4 -41.20 19.20 -16.31
CA ASN A 4 -40.63 18.65 -17.57
C ASN A 4 -39.16 18.97 -17.85
N SER A 5 -38.28 18.04 -17.46
CA SER A 5 -37.15 17.58 -18.29
C SER A 5 -36.58 16.28 -17.69
N SER A 6 -37.38 15.22 -17.72
CA SER A 6 -36.99 13.88 -17.26
C SER A 6 -37.20 12.86 -18.38
N GLU A 7 -36.59 13.10 -19.55
CA GLU A 7 -36.61 12.12 -20.64
C GLU A 7 -35.23 12.01 -21.31
N ASN A 8 -34.88 10.76 -21.62
CA ASN A 8 -33.87 10.30 -22.57
C ASN A 8 -32.41 10.16 -22.11
N PHE A 9 -32.18 9.37 -21.05
CA PHE A 9 -30.86 8.78 -20.75
C PHE A 9 -30.80 7.24 -20.86
N THR A 10 -31.76 6.59 -21.53
CA THR A 10 -31.90 5.11 -21.54
C THR A 10 -31.11 4.39 -22.65
N GLY A 11 -30.47 5.09 -23.59
CA GLY A 11 -29.84 4.46 -24.78
C GLY A 11 -28.37 4.02 -24.69
N ARG A 12 -27.59 4.38 -23.65
CA ARG A 12 -26.12 4.15 -23.61
C ARG A 12 -25.64 2.93 -22.80
N ASN A 13 -26.49 1.94 -22.53
CA ASN A 13 -26.28 1.04 -21.38
C ASN A 13 -25.55 -0.31 -21.61
N LYS A 14 -25.17 -0.68 -22.85
CA LYS A 14 -24.47 -1.97 -23.09
C LYS A 14 -22.94 -1.87 -23.18
N LYS A 15 -22.37 -0.86 -23.84
CA LYS A 15 -20.89 -0.70 -23.94
C LYS A 15 -20.22 -0.21 -22.65
N THR A 16 -20.96 0.39 -21.73
CA THR A 16 -20.44 0.85 -20.42
C THR A 16 -20.29 -0.30 -19.41
N LYS A 17 -21.08 -1.38 -19.54
CA LYS A 17 -21.01 -2.53 -18.63
C LYS A 17 -19.70 -3.33 -18.77
N THR A 18 -19.23 -3.58 -19.99
CA THR A 18 -18.00 -4.36 -20.23
C THR A 18 -16.73 -3.64 -19.76
N LYS A 19 -16.65 -2.31 -19.94
CA LYS A 19 -15.49 -1.52 -19.48
C LYS A 19 -15.39 -1.41 -17.95
N LYS A 20 -16.53 -1.49 -17.24
CA LYS A 20 -16.58 -1.50 -15.77
C LYS A 20 -15.99 -2.79 -15.17
N LEU A 21 -16.04 -3.92 -15.91
CA LEU A 21 -15.61 -5.23 -15.42
C LEU A 21 -14.08 -5.37 -15.33
N GLY A 22 -13.33 -4.85 -16.32
CA GLY A 22 -11.87 -4.95 -16.35
C GLY A 22 -11.17 -4.19 -15.21
N ASN A 23 -11.65 -2.99 -14.87
CA ASN A 23 -11.10 -2.19 -13.75
C ASN A 23 -11.37 -2.83 -12.38
N LEU A 24 -12.40 -3.66 -12.26
CA LEU A 24 -12.76 -4.33 -11.01
C LEU A 24 -11.76 -5.43 -10.64
N ASN A 25 -11.25 -6.18 -11.61
CA ASN A 25 -10.29 -7.26 -11.36
C ASN A 25 -8.93 -6.73 -10.90
N LEU A 26 -8.46 -5.63 -11.50
CA LEU A 26 -7.15 -5.12 -11.15
C LEU A 26 -7.11 -4.53 -9.74
N ARG A 27 -8.16 -3.80 -9.34
CA ARG A 27 -8.29 -3.29 -7.97
C ARG A 27 -8.34 -4.43 -6.95
N LYS A 28 -9.00 -5.55 -7.29
CA LYS A 28 -9.08 -6.73 -6.42
C LYS A 28 -7.72 -7.41 -6.19
N ILE A 29 -6.76 -7.28 -7.11
CA ILE A 29 -5.43 -7.88 -6.98
C ILE A 29 -4.42 -6.88 -6.43
N PHE A 30 -4.35 -5.70 -7.06
CA PHE A 30 -3.37 -4.67 -6.72
C PHE A 30 -3.53 -4.16 -5.29
N LEU A 31 -4.75 -3.87 -4.84
CA LEU A 31 -4.95 -3.26 -3.53
C LEU A 31 -4.57 -4.21 -2.38
N PRO A 32 -4.94 -5.51 -2.40
CA PRO A 32 -4.40 -6.47 -1.44
C PRO A 32 -2.89 -6.59 -1.47
N LEU A 33 -2.27 -6.70 -2.66
CA LEU A 33 -0.82 -6.81 -2.78
C LEU A 33 -0.12 -5.59 -2.18
N PHE A 34 -0.60 -4.39 -2.53
CA PHE A 34 -0.10 -3.13 -1.99
C PHE A 34 -0.24 -3.06 -0.47
N THR A 35 -1.41 -3.47 0.06
CA THR A 35 -1.66 -3.50 1.51
C THR A 35 -0.68 -4.44 2.20
N ILE A 36 -0.45 -5.63 1.63
CA ILE A 36 0.51 -6.60 2.17
C ILE A 36 1.91 -6.00 2.19
N THR A 37 2.38 -5.44 1.08
CA THR A 37 3.71 -4.84 1.00
C THR A 37 3.90 -3.72 2.02
N ILE A 38 2.96 -2.79 2.14
CA ILE A 38 3.07 -1.70 3.11
C ILE A 38 3.04 -2.22 4.55
N MET A 39 2.18 -3.18 4.87
CA MET A 39 2.17 -3.80 6.20
C MET A 39 3.47 -4.52 6.52
N THR A 40 4.06 -5.26 5.57
CA THR A 40 5.37 -5.90 5.72
C THR A 40 6.47 -4.87 6.01
N ILE A 41 6.50 -3.76 5.27
CA ILE A 41 7.47 -2.68 5.46
C ILE A 41 7.32 -2.04 6.84
N ILE A 42 6.09 -1.73 7.25
CA ILE A 42 5.82 -1.17 8.58
C ILE A 42 6.26 -2.15 9.66
N TYR A 43 5.92 -3.43 9.53
CA TYR A 43 6.33 -4.46 10.48
C TYR A 43 7.86 -4.51 10.62
N PHE A 44 8.58 -4.61 9.50
CA PHE A 44 10.04 -4.69 9.47
C PHE A 44 10.69 -3.50 10.19
N TYR A 45 10.36 -2.25 9.80
CA TYR A 45 11.00 -1.07 10.37
C TYR A 45 10.56 -0.80 11.82
N SER A 46 9.31 -1.13 12.19
CA SER A 46 8.91 -1.07 13.60
C SER A 46 9.67 -2.09 14.45
N SER A 47 9.94 -3.28 13.90
CA SER A 47 10.72 -4.32 14.56
C SER A 47 12.18 -3.94 14.71
N GLU A 48 12.78 -3.30 13.71
CA GLU A 48 14.16 -2.80 13.78
C GLU A 48 14.35 -1.74 14.87
N GLY A 49 13.41 -0.78 14.98
CA GLY A 49 13.53 0.31 15.96
C GLY A 49 13.07 -0.05 17.37
N LEU A 50 12.05 -0.91 17.51
CA LEU A 50 11.33 -1.15 18.78
C LEU A 50 11.39 -2.62 19.24
N GLY A 51 12.06 -3.48 18.48
CA GLY A 51 12.06 -4.92 18.66
C GLY A 51 10.89 -5.60 17.95
N SER A 52 11.14 -6.77 17.35
CA SER A 52 10.06 -7.61 16.82
C SER A 52 9.24 -8.26 17.94
N ILE A 53 8.09 -8.81 17.58
CA ILE A 53 7.25 -9.58 18.50
C ILE A 53 8.00 -10.81 19.04
N SER A 54 8.83 -11.45 18.21
CA SER A 54 9.62 -12.63 18.59
C SER A 54 10.86 -12.29 19.42
N THR A 55 11.42 -11.07 19.30
CA THR A 55 12.68 -10.65 19.95
C THR A 55 12.64 -10.88 21.45
N ALA A 56 11.51 -10.52 22.09
CA ALA A 56 11.31 -10.67 23.53
C ALA A 56 11.37 -12.12 24.04
N PHE A 57 11.28 -13.10 23.15
CA PHE A 57 11.28 -14.52 23.48
C PHE A 57 12.55 -15.24 23.03
N MET A 58 13.38 -14.61 22.20
CA MET A 58 14.58 -15.24 21.64
C MET A 58 15.88 -14.72 22.27
N ILE A 59 15.98 -13.42 22.56
CA ILE A 59 17.24 -12.81 23.00
C ILE A 59 17.28 -12.58 24.51
N ASP A 60 16.18 -12.16 25.12
CA ASP A 60 16.15 -11.80 26.54
C ASP A 60 15.39 -12.85 27.37
N PRO A 61 16.11 -13.81 28.02
CA PRO A 61 15.49 -14.75 28.94
C PRO A 61 14.97 -14.05 30.19
N ASN A 62 15.45 -12.84 30.50
CA ASN A 62 14.96 -12.10 31.65
C ASN A 62 13.57 -11.55 31.33
N TYR A 63 12.72 -11.54 32.37
CA TYR A 63 11.37 -11.01 32.27
C TYR A 63 11.40 -9.49 32.20
N SER A 64 11.65 -8.93 31.02
CA SER A 64 11.45 -7.51 30.74
C SER A 64 10.04 -7.28 30.18
N LEU A 65 9.21 -6.62 30.97
CA LEU A 65 7.90 -6.16 30.53
C LEU A 65 8.13 -4.93 29.67
N ASN A 66 8.24 -5.14 28.36
CA ASN A 66 8.37 -4.07 27.38
C ASN A 66 7.04 -3.84 26.68
N PHE A 67 6.64 -2.58 26.57
CA PHE A 67 5.51 -2.21 25.75
C PHE A 67 5.83 -2.51 24.28
N ASN A 68 5.13 -3.49 23.72
CA ASN A 68 5.40 -3.96 22.36
C ASN A 68 4.65 -3.11 21.32
N PHE A 69 5.25 -1.98 20.93
CA PHE A 69 4.71 -1.10 19.89
C PHE A 69 4.50 -1.83 18.55
N THR A 70 5.42 -2.71 18.17
CA THR A 70 5.33 -3.53 16.95
C THR A 70 4.04 -4.36 16.95
N MET A 71 3.74 -5.02 18.06
CA MET A 71 2.50 -5.80 18.20
C MET A 71 1.24 -4.95 18.13
N LEU A 72 1.22 -3.79 18.80
CA LEU A 72 0.10 -2.85 18.72
C LEU A 72 -0.17 -2.42 17.27
N ILE A 73 0.86 -1.94 16.58
CA ILE A 73 0.75 -1.46 15.19
C ILE A 73 0.30 -2.60 14.28
N PHE A 74 0.92 -3.77 14.39
CA PHE A 74 0.62 -4.92 13.55
C PHE A 74 -0.80 -5.45 13.73
N VAL A 75 -1.25 -5.63 14.97
CA VAL A 75 -2.62 -6.08 15.27
C VAL A 75 -3.62 -5.04 14.79
N PHE A 76 -3.41 -3.75 15.08
CA PHE A 76 -4.28 -2.67 14.60
C PHE A 76 -4.42 -2.68 13.07
N LEU A 77 -3.30 -2.74 12.34
CA LEU A 77 -3.31 -2.81 10.87
C LEU A 77 -3.98 -4.08 10.35
N SER A 78 -3.84 -5.21 11.02
CA SER A 78 -4.51 -6.47 10.66
C SER A 78 -6.03 -6.36 10.76
N PHE A 79 -6.56 -5.69 11.79
CA PHE A 79 -8.00 -5.39 11.89
C PHE A 79 -8.48 -4.50 10.74
N LEU A 80 -7.66 -3.55 10.26
CA LEU A 80 -8.01 -2.70 9.13
C LEU A 80 -7.95 -3.44 7.78
N ALA A 81 -6.88 -4.20 7.56
CA ALA A 81 -6.58 -4.85 6.28
C ALA A 81 -7.44 -6.11 6.04
N GLY A 82 -7.63 -6.93 7.07
CA GLY A 82 -8.31 -8.23 7.01
C GLY A 82 -7.36 -9.41 7.19
N SER A 83 -7.94 -10.61 7.34
CA SER A 83 -7.21 -11.83 7.75
C SER A 83 -6.10 -12.23 6.79
N LEU A 84 -6.38 -12.32 5.49
CA LEU A 84 -5.38 -12.77 4.51
C LEU A 84 -4.18 -11.81 4.45
N GLN A 85 -4.44 -10.51 4.43
CA GLN A 85 -3.40 -9.50 4.41
C GLN A 85 -2.59 -9.51 5.71
N GLY A 86 -3.26 -9.57 6.86
CA GLY A 86 -2.61 -9.65 8.17
C GLY A 86 -1.69 -10.87 8.29
N GLY A 87 -2.17 -12.05 7.88
CA GLY A 87 -1.36 -13.27 7.94
C GLY A 87 -0.14 -13.26 7.03
N ILE A 88 -0.32 -12.95 5.74
CA ILE A 88 0.80 -12.90 4.79
C ILE A 88 1.83 -11.84 5.20
N SER A 89 1.38 -10.66 5.63
CA SER A 89 2.29 -9.59 6.05
C SER A 89 3.01 -9.92 7.36
N GLY A 90 2.34 -10.60 8.29
CA GLY A 90 2.95 -11.09 9.52
C GLY A 90 4.06 -12.10 9.25
N PHE A 91 3.81 -13.07 8.38
CA PHE A 91 4.82 -14.04 7.97
C PHE A 91 6.02 -13.37 7.30
N LEU A 92 5.77 -12.57 6.25
CA LEU A 92 6.84 -11.93 5.48
C LEU A 92 7.61 -10.90 6.30
N GLY A 93 6.91 -10.09 7.12
CA GLY A 93 7.54 -9.09 7.96
C GLY A 93 8.48 -9.71 8.98
N GLU A 94 8.02 -10.75 9.68
CA GLU A 94 8.84 -11.48 10.64
C GLU A 94 10.00 -12.20 9.95
N PHE A 95 9.73 -12.93 8.85
CA PHE A 95 10.77 -13.63 8.10
C PHE A 95 11.89 -12.69 7.64
N LEU A 96 11.55 -11.55 7.04
CA LEU A 96 12.53 -10.58 6.54
C LEU A 96 13.31 -9.92 7.69
N TYR A 97 12.65 -9.63 8.81
CA TYR A 97 13.33 -9.10 9.99
C TYR A 97 14.34 -10.11 10.56
N GLN A 98 13.93 -11.38 10.70
CA GLN A 98 14.83 -12.44 11.16
C GLN A 98 16.00 -12.67 10.21
N PHE A 99 15.73 -12.67 8.90
CA PHE A 99 16.74 -12.81 7.86
C PHE A 99 17.84 -11.73 7.95
N VAL A 100 17.47 -10.51 8.37
CA VAL A 100 18.41 -9.39 8.51
C VAL A 100 19.10 -9.38 9.87
N THR A 101 18.40 -9.76 10.95
CA THR A 101 18.83 -9.48 12.33
C THR A 101 19.44 -10.70 13.02
N TYR A 102 19.02 -11.91 12.66
CA TYR A 102 19.38 -13.14 13.35
C TYR A 102 20.27 -14.04 12.50
N GLU A 103 21.12 -14.82 13.18
CA GLU A 103 21.95 -15.83 12.53
C GLU A 103 21.12 -17.01 11.97
N PHE A 104 19.99 -17.32 12.62
CA PHE A 104 19.12 -18.43 12.25
C PHE A 104 17.66 -17.97 12.16
N ILE A 105 16.98 -18.41 11.10
CA ILE A 105 15.55 -18.17 10.91
C ILE A 105 14.75 -19.20 11.72
N ARG A 106 13.92 -18.72 12.64
CA ARG A 106 12.97 -19.47 13.44
C ARG A 106 11.57 -19.40 12.83
N LEU A 107 11.29 -20.34 11.93
CA LEU A 107 10.03 -20.39 11.15
C LEU A 107 8.78 -20.49 12.02
N GLU A 108 8.88 -21.08 13.21
CA GLU A 108 7.78 -21.16 14.18
C GLU A 108 7.25 -19.79 14.56
N TRP A 109 8.14 -18.80 14.73
CA TRP A 109 7.73 -17.43 15.04
C TRP A 109 7.08 -16.77 13.84
N CYS A 110 7.59 -16.99 12.63
CA CYS A 110 6.93 -16.51 11.40
C CYS A 110 5.48 -17.04 11.30
N VAL A 111 5.25 -18.31 11.66
CA VAL A 111 3.91 -18.91 11.69
C VAL A 111 3.04 -18.32 12.80
N VAL A 112 3.58 -18.15 14.01
CA VAL A 112 2.84 -17.53 15.13
C VAL A 112 2.39 -16.11 14.77
N ILE A 113 3.27 -15.29 14.22
CA ILE A 113 2.93 -13.90 13.82
C ILE A 113 1.94 -13.90 12.64
N SER A 114 2.08 -14.82 11.69
CA SER A 114 1.10 -15.03 10.62
C SER A 114 -0.28 -15.37 11.19
N MET A 115 -0.38 -16.31 12.12
CA MET A 115 -1.65 -16.67 12.76
C MET A 115 -2.24 -15.52 13.56
N LEU A 116 -1.42 -14.78 14.31
CA LEU A 116 -1.85 -13.59 15.05
C LEU A 116 -2.48 -12.55 14.11
N GLY A 117 -1.82 -12.24 12.98
CA GLY A 117 -2.34 -11.32 11.98
C GLY A 117 -3.62 -11.84 11.29
N PHE A 118 -3.64 -13.14 10.96
CA PHE A 118 -4.79 -13.78 10.33
C PHE A 118 -6.03 -13.72 11.21
N ILE A 119 -5.93 -14.15 12.47
CA ILE A 119 -7.07 -14.23 13.38
C ILE A 119 -7.54 -12.82 13.78
N SER A 120 -6.61 -11.89 14.03
CA SER A 120 -6.95 -10.47 14.25
C SER A 120 -7.75 -9.88 13.09
N GLY A 121 -7.36 -10.22 11.86
CA GLY A 121 -8.05 -9.76 10.66
C GLY A 121 -9.40 -10.44 10.36
N ILE A 122 -9.78 -11.52 11.06
CA ILE A 122 -11.12 -12.14 10.92
C ILE A 122 -12.20 -11.13 11.34
N TYR A 123 -11.94 -10.38 12.42
CA TYR A 123 -12.87 -9.34 12.90
C TYR A 123 -12.66 -8.00 12.19
N LYS A 124 -12.49 -8.05 10.86
CA LYS A 124 -12.21 -6.89 10.02
C LYS A 124 -13.08 -5.69 10.38
N TYR A 125 -12.43 -4.54 10.50
CA TYR A 125 -13.05 -3.25 10.75
C TYR A 125 -14.14 -2.95 9.71
N LYS A 126 -15.26 -2.41 10.19
CA LYS A 126 -16.35 -1.89 9.36
C LYS A 126 -16.65 -0.45 9.80
N PRO A 127 -16.78 0.52 8.88
CA PRO A 127 -17.05 1.91 9.26
C PRO A 127 -18.36 2.06 10.02
N GLY A 128 -18.35 2.85 11.09
CA GLY A 128 -19.45 3.10 12.02
C GLY A 128 -19.71 1.99 13.04
N LYS A 129 -18.90 0.93 13.05
CA LYS A 129 -19.08 -0.20 13.96
C LYS A 129 -18.75 0.16 15.41
N TYR A 130 -17.83 1.10 15.64
CA TYR A 130 -17.26 1.38 16.95
C TYR A 130 -17.92 2.57 17.66
N PHE A 131 -18.94 3.22 17.07
CA PHE A 131 -19.77 4.21 17.79
C PHE A 131 -20.50 3.62 19.00
N MET A 132 -20.87 2.33 18.95
CA MET A 132 -21.51 1.66 20.07
C MET A 132 -20.46 1.04 20.98
N PHE A 133 -20.43 1.47 22.25
CA PHE A 133 -19.53 0.93 23.28
C PHE A 133 -19.55 -0.61 23.35
N ARG A 134 -20.73 -1.22 23.19
CA ARG A 134 -20.90 -2.69 23.14
C ARG A 134 -20.01 -3.36 22.07
N LYS A 135 -19.78 -2.72 20.92
CA LYS A 135 -18.93 -3.26 19.85
C LYS A 135 -17.44 -3.13 20.16
N VAL A 136 -17.03 -2.04 20.84
CA VAL A 136 -15.68 -1.89 21.39
C VAL A 136 -15.39 -3.02 22.39
N PHE A 137 -16.33 -3.29 23.30
CA PHE A 137 -16.21 -4.38 24.27
C PHE A 137 -16.12 -5.76 23.61
N TYR A 138 -16.88 -6.03 22.55
CA TYR A 138 -16.73 -7.29 21.80
C TYR A 138 -15.35 -7.43 21.15
N THR A 139 -14.76 -6.36 20.62
CA THR A 139 -13.39 -6.40 20.11
C THR A 139 -12.39 -6.74 21.20
N LEU A 140 -12.57 -6.19 22.41
CA LEU A 140 -11.74 -6.52 23.57
C LEU A 140 -11.84 -8.01 23.93
N LEU A 141 -13.05 -8.57 24.00
CA LEU A 141 -13.25 -10.01 24.26
C LEU A 141 -12.61 -10.89 23.19
N ILE A 142 -12.71 -10.49 21.92
CA ILE A 142 -12.08 -11.20 20.80
C ILE A 142 -10.56 -11.17 20.95
N LEU A 143 -9.97 -10.02 21.28
CA LEU A 143 -8.52 -9.89 21.49
C LEU A 143 -8.02 -10.74 22.67
N ILE A 144 -8.80 -10.87 23.74
CA ILE A 144 -8.50 -11.81 24.84
C ILE A 144 -8.45 -13.24 24.30
N GLY A 145 -9.46 -13.66 23.53
CA GLY A 145 -9.49 -15.01 22.93
C GLY A 145 -8.32 -15.26 21.97
N ILE A 146 -7.97 -14.27 21.13
CA ILE A 146 -6.80 -14.32 20.24
C ILE A 146 -5.51 -14.48 21.05
N THR A 147 -5.37 -13.72 22.14
CA THR A 147 -4.19 -13.77 22.99
C THR A 147 -4.02 -15.16 23.61
N ILE A 148 -5.08 -15.72 24.19
CA ILE A 148 -5.07 -17.07 24.78
C ILE A 148 -4.68 -18.11 23.72
N PHE A 149 -5.25 -18.01 22.52
CA PHE A 149 -4.95 -18.92 21.42
C PHE A 149 -3.49 -18.80 20.94
N SER A 150 -2.98 -17.58 20.75
CA SER A 150 -1.58 -17.34 20.37
C SER A 150 -0.61 -17.82 21.44
N THR A 151 -0.91 -17.62 22.73
CA THR A 151 -0.13 -18.18 23.84
C THR A 151 -0.07 -19.70 23.77
N PHE A 152 -1.20 -20.37 23.54
CA PHE A 152 -1.24 -21.81 23.40
C PHE A 152 -0.38 -22.32 22.23
N LEU A 153 -0.43 -21.64 21.08
CA LEU A 153 0.44 -21.95 19.94
C LEU A 153 1.92 -21.79 20.28
N ILE A 154 2.30 -20.70 20.96
CA ILE A 154 3.68 -20.44 21.38
C ILE A 154 4.18 -21.57 22.29
N ILE A 155 3.36 -22.00 23.27
CA ILE A 155 3.71 -23.10 24.18
C ILE A 155 3.90 -24.40 23.41
N ILE A 156 2.95 -24.78 22.53
CA ILE A 156 3.06 -26.01 21.74
C ILE A 156 4.31 -26.01 20.87
N PHE A 157 4.54 -24.94 20.11
CA PHE A 157 5.68 -24.89 19.20
C PHE A 157 7.01 -24.95 19.96
N ASN A 158 7.11 -24.28 21.11
CA ASN A 158 8.34 -24.32 21.91
C ASN A 158 8.58 -25.69 22.54
N MET A 159 7.55 -26.36 23.04
CA MET A 159 7.70 -27.72 23.57
C MET A 159 8.08 -28.73 22.48
N PHE A 160 7.52 -28.56 21.28
CA PHE A 160 7.83 -29.44 20.15
C PHE A 160 9.27 -29.26 19.66
N LEU A 161 9.76 -28.02 19.59
CA LEU A 161 11.10 -27.71 19.09
C LEU A 161 12.20 -27.83 20.14
N ASN A 162 11.87 -27.68 21.42
CA ASN A 162 12.80 -27.81 22.53
C ASN A 162 12.28 -28.81 23.55
N PRO A 163 12.51 -30.12 23.36
CA PRO A 163 12.02 -31.18 24.26
C PRO A 163 12.50 -31.04 25.71
N SER A 164 13.54 -30.24 25.96
CA SER A 164 14.05 -29.94 27.30
C SER A 164 13.18 -28.97 28.10
N PHE A 165 12.27 -28.21 27.46
CA PHE A 165 11.37 -27.30 28.15
C PHE A 165 10.22 -28.07 28.79
N THR A 166 10.07 -27.94 30.12
CA THR A 166 8.87 -28.43 30.78
C THR A 166 7.66 -27.57 30.41
N PHE A 167 6.45 -28.15 30.46
CA PHE A 167 5.21 -27.41 30.21
C PHE A 167 5.07 -26.20 31.13
N ILE A 168 5.48 -26.33 32.40
CA ILE A 168 5.41 -25.26 33.40
C ILE A 168 6.35 -24.11 33.01
N ASP A 169 7.57 -24.42 32.59
CA ASP A 169 8.52 -23.41 32.14
C ASP A 169 8.03 -22.68 30.89
N ALA A 170 7.48 -23.40 29.91
CA ALA A 170 6.91 -22.80 28.71
C ALA A 170 5.71 -21.90 29.04
N LEU A 171 4.83 -22.33 29.95
CA LEU A 171 3.66 -21.56 30.38
C LEU A 171 4.06 -20.28 31.10
N ILE A 172 4.98 -20.35 32.06
CA ILE A 172 5.37 -19.20 32.90
C ILE A 172 6.27 -18.26 32.09
N ASN A 173 7.34 -18.77 31.47
CA ASN A 173 8.36 -17.91 30.87
C ASN A 173 7.92 -17.33 29.51
N LEU A 174 7.19 -18.10 28.71
CA LEU A 174 6.74 -17.66 27.38
C LEU A 174 5.28 -17.24 27.39
N GLY A 175 4.41 -18.09 27.94
CA GLY A 175 2.96 -17.86 27.90
C GLY A 175 2.53 -16.62 28.66
N MET A 176 2.90 -16.49 29.93
CA MET A 176 2.54 -15.35 30.77
C MET A 176 3.20 -14.05 30.28
N LYS A 177 4.45 -14.11 29.78
CA LYS A 177 5.13 -12.95 29.18
C LYS A 177 4.35 -12.44 27.97
N PHE A 178 3.94 -13.33 27.07
CA PHE A 178 3.13 -12.96 25.90
C PHE A 178 1.75 -12.41 26.29
N ILE A 179 1.05 -13.03 27.25
CA ILE A 179 -0.24 -12.54 27.75
C ILE A 179 -0.11 -11.11 28.27
N LEU A 180 0.88 -10.84 29.13
CA LEU A 180 1.04 -9.52 29.73
C LEU A 180 1.39 -8.45 28.70
N GLN A 181 2.29 -8.77 27.76
CA GLN A 181 2.61 -7.86 26.64
C GLN A 181 1.38 -7.60 25.76
N SER A 182 0.58 -8.64 25.50
CA SER A 182 -0.65 -8.54 24.69
C SER A 182 -1.71 -7.72 25.39
N LEU A 183 -1.83 -7.84 26.70
CA LEU A 183 -2.74 -7.05 27.51
C LEU A 183 -2.42 -5.55 27.42
N LEU A 184 -1.15 -5.20 27.58
CA LEU A 184 -0.69 -3.80 27.57
C LEU A 184 -0.75 -3.16 26.19
N SER A 185 -0.30 -3.87 25.16
CA SER A 185 -0.15 -3.31 23.81
C SER A 185 -1.35 -3.58 22.91
N GLY A 186 -1.96 -4.75 22.97
CA GLY A 186 -3.03 -5.16 22.06
C GLY A 186 -4.43 -4.96 22.62
N ILE A 187 -4.75 -5.65 23.73
CA ILE A 187 -6.12 -5.86 24.21
C ILE A 187 -6.84 -4.55 24.53
N PHE A 188 -6.17 -3.59 25.19
CA PHE A 188 -6.78 -2.32 25.55
C PHE A 188 -6.62 -1.23 24.47
N LEU A 189 -5.44 -1.15 23.84
CA LEU A 189 -5.13 -0.04 22.95
C LEU A 189 -5.70 -0.23 21.54
N VAL A 190 -5.79 -1.45 21.02
CA VAL A 190 -6.35 -1.67 19.67
C VAL A 190 -7.84 -1.27 19.59
N PRO A 191 -8.73 -1.66 20.53
CA PRO A 191 -10.12 -1.19 20.50
C PRO A 191 -10.23 0.33 20.63
N PHE A 192 -9.38 0.95 21.45
CA PHE A 192 -9.32 2.40 21.61
C PHE A 192 -8.90 3.10 20.32
N LEU A 193 -7.84 2.62 19.65
CA LEU A 193 -7.40 3.14 18.35
C LEU A 193 -8.46 2.94 17.26
N LEU A 194 -9.16 1.80 17.25
CA LEU A 194 -10.25 1.55 16.30
C LEU A 194 -11.42 2.50 16.55
N TRP A 195 -11.74 2.80 17.81
CA TRP A 195 -12.75 3.80 18.16
C TRP A 195 -12.33 5.21 17.70
N LEU A 196 -11.07 5.62 17.96
CA LEU A 196 -10.54 6.90 17.51
C LEU A 196 -10.54 7.01 15.97
N TYR A 197 -10.14 5.94 15.29
CA TYR A 197 -10.15 5.83 13.84
C TYR A 197 -11.57 5.96 13.26
N ASP A 198 -12.54 5.26 13.85
CA ASP A 198 -13.96 5.33 13.43
C ASP A 198 -14.51 6.75 13.63
N LYS A 199 -14.22 7.36 14.79
CA LYS A 199 -14.62 8.74 15.09
C LYS A 199 -13.98 9.75 14.13
N ALA A 200 -12.73 9.57 13.74
CA ALA A 200 -12.04 10.47 12.83
C ALA A 200 -12.52 10.35 11.38
N LEU A 201 -12.76 9.12 10.90
CA LEU A 201 -12.87 8.83 9.46
C LEU A 201 -14.20 8.22 9.01
N ALA A 202 -15.12 7.90 9.93
CA ALA A 202 -16.40 7.25 9.62
C ALA A 202 -17.66 8.04 10.04
N ASN A 203 -17.51 9.22 10.66
CA ASN A 203 -18.64 10.09 11.02
C ASN A 203 -19.52 10.42 9.81
N LYS A 204 -18.91 10.91 8.73
CA LYS A 204 -19.60 11.30 7.50
C LYS A 204 -18.85 10.77 6.29
N GLU A 205 -19.58 10.57 5.18
CA GLU A 205 -18.93 10.33 3.90
C GLU A 205 -18.22 11.62 3.47
N SER A 206 -16.92 11.51 3.19
CA SER A 206 -16.10 12.63 2.76
C SER A 206 -15.22 12.24 1.59
N TYR A 207 -15.11 13.13 0.63
CA TYR A 207 -14.28 12.98 -0.56
C TYR A 207 -13.16 14.00 -0.49
N ILE A 208 -11.96 13.55 -0.14
CA ILE A 208 -10.78 14.40 -0.04
C ILE A 208 -10.10 14.39 -1.40
N TYR A 209 -10.34 15.45 -2.16
CA TYR A 209 -9.68 15.74 -3.42
C TYR A 209 -8.75 16.93 -3.23
N ASN A 210 -7.48 16.65 -2.93
CA ASN A 210 -6.47 17.68 -2.70
C ASN A 210 -5.56 17.80 -3.93
N SER A 211 -5.39 19.02 -4.45
CA SER A 211 -4.50 19.30 -5.58
C SER A 211 -3.06 18.85 -5.33
N ALA A 212 -2.57 18.88 -4.09
CA ALA A 212 -1.25 18.34 -3.74
C ALA A 212 -1.14 16.81 -3.95
N LEU A 213 -2.24 16.07 -3.81
CA LEU A 213 -2.26 14.60 -3.97
C LEU A 213 -2.62 14.17 -5.39
N THR A 214 -3.49 14.93 -6.06
CA THR A 214 -3.99 14.57 -7.39
C THR A 214 -3.29 15.32 -8.51
N HIS A 215 -2.78 16.52 -8.29
CA HIS A 215 -2.23 17.49 -9.26
C HIS A 215 -3.07 17.70 -10.55
N HIS A 216 -4.26 17.13 -10.57
CA HIS A 216 -5.20 17.15 -11.67
C HIS A 216 -6.46 17.89 -11.19
N PRO A 217 -7.16 18.58 -12.09
CA PRO A 217 -8.48 19.11 -11.79
C PRO A 217 -9.52 17.98 -11.72
N ILE A 218 -10.64 18.25 -11.05
CA ILE A 218 -11.70 17.24 -10.79
C ILE A 218 -12.22 16.60 -12.08
N TYR A 219 -12.31 17.36 -13.19
CA TYR A 219 -12.76 16.84 -14.48
C TYR A 219 -11.81 15.81 -15.12
N GLN A 220 -10.58 15.66 -14.60
CA GLN A 220 -9.59 14.64 -14.98
C GLN A 220 -9.52 13.51 -13.94
N SER A 221 -10.62 13.22 -13.23
CA SER A 221 -10.67 12.17 -12.21
C SER A 221 -10.30 10.78 -12.74
N ASP A 222 -10.37 10.54 -14.06
CA ASP A 222 -9.94 9.29 -14.70
C ASP A 222 -8.42 9.03 -14.58
N HIS A 223 -7.63 10.03 -14.19
CA HIS A 223 -6.20 9.92 -13.89
C HIS A 223 -5.92 9.54 -12.43
N THR A 224 -6.96 9.49 -11.61
CA THR A 224 -6.85 9.23 -10.17
C THR A 224 -7.36 7.85 -9.79
N PHE A 225 -6.90 7.36 -8.65
CA PHE A 225 -7.57 6.29 -7.91
C PHE A 225 -7.81 6.77 -6.49
N TYR A 226 -8.66 6.06 -5.74
CA TYR A 226 -8.91 6.41 -4.35
C TYR A 226 -8.64 5.24 -3.41
N LEU A 227 -8.13 5.57 -2.24
CA LEU A 227 -8.09 4.68 -1.09
C LEU A 227 -9.26 5.04 -0.17
N LYS A 228 -9.92 4.01 0.39
CA LYS A 228 -11.06 4.18 1.29
C LYS A 228 -10.61 3.92 2.72
N PHE A 229 -10.70 4.93 3.57
CA PHE A 229 -10.41 4.87 4.99
C PHE A 229 -11.69 5.18 5.76
N GLY A 230 -12.29 4.18 6.41
CA GLY A 230 -13.63 4.36 6.99
C GLY A 230 -14.68 4.70 5.92
N LYS A 231 -15.32 5.86 6.05
CA LYS A 231 -16.22 6.44 5.04
C LYS A 231 -15.57 7.55 4.21
N THR A 232 -14.27 7.78 4.42
CA THR A 232 -13.50 8.80 3.71
C THR A 232 -12.83 8.21 2.47
N PHE A 233 -12.96 8.90 1.35
CA PHE A 233 -12.34 8.57 0.07
C PHE A 233 -11.24 9.59 -0.21
N ILE A 234 -9.98 9.15 -0.21
CA ILE A 234 -8.82 10.01 -0.49
C ILE A 234 -8.33 9.70 -1.89
N PHE A 235 -8.31 10.71 -2.75
CA PHE A 235 -7.92 10.58 -4.16
C PHE A 235 -6.44 10.87 -4.34
N PHE A 236 -5.79 10.07 -5.16
CA PHE A 236 -4.37 10.18 -5.49
C PHE A 236 -4.18 10.10 -7.00
N CYS A 237 -3.20 10.83 -7.54
CA CYS A 237 -2.81 10.60 -8.92
C CYS A 237 -2.18 9.22 -9.09
N SER A 238 -2.68 8.45 -10.05
CA SER A 238 -2.19 7.10 -10.33
C SER A 238 -0.69 7.06 -10.61
N ARG A 239 -0.18 8.00 -11.41
CA ARG A 239 1.24 8.01 -11.78
C ARG A 239 2.15 8.44 -10.63
N CYS A 240 1.81 9.53 -9.93
CA CYS A 240 2.61 10.00 -8.79
C CYS A 240 2.64 8.99 -7.66
N SER A 241 1.50 8.35 -7.34
CA SER A 241 1.50 7.25 -6.39
C SER A 241 2.37 6.11 -6.86
N GLY A 242 2.34 5.76 -8.15
CA GLY A 242 3.26 4.77 -8.73
C GLY A 242 4.71 5.12 -8.41
N ILE A 243 5.14 6.34 -8.72
CA ILE A 243 6.51 6.82 -8.47
C ILE A 243 6.89 6.70 -6.99
N ILE A 244 6.04 7.18 -6.09
CA ILE A 244 6.30 7.12 -4.64
C ILE A 244 6.38 5.66 -4.16
N ILE A 245 5.44 4.82 -4.58
CA ILE A 245 5.37 3.41 -4.21
C ILE A 245 6.57 2.64 -4.75
N GLY A 246 6.99 2.91 -6.00
CA GLY A 246 8.17 2.31 -6.63
C GLY A 246 9.45 2.64 -5.90
N GLY A 247 9.67 3.93 -5.61
CA GLY A 247 10.84 4.37 -4.84
C GLY A 247 10.87 3.75 -3.45
N LEU A 248 9.73 3.76 -2.73
CA LEU A 248 9.62 3.19 -1.38
C LEU A 248 9.88 1.68 -1.36
N ILE A 249 9.28 0.91 -2.28
CA ILE A 249 9.47 -0.54 -2.35
C ILE A 249 10.91 -0.89 -2.76
N MET A 250 11.49 -0.18 -3.74
CA MET A 250 12.89 -0.42 -4.10
C MET A 250 13.84 -0.06 -2.97
N SER A 251 13.57 1.03 -2.24
CA SER A 251 14.35 1.40 -1.06
C SER A 251 14.36 0.29 -0.02
N PHE A 252 13.18 -0.24 0.30
CA PHE A 252 13.04 -1.37 1.21
C PHE A 252 13.75 -2.64 0.74
N VAL A 253 13.61 -3.01 -0.54
CA VAL A 253 14.28 -4.19 -1.11
C VAL A 253 15.80 -4.05 -1.03
N PHE A 254 16.34 -2.88 -1.35
CA PHE A 254 17.77 -2.62 -1.27
C PHE A 254 18.29 -2.59 0.16
N ASP A 255 17.53 -2.02 1.11
CA ASP A 255 17.90 -2.04 2.53
C ASP A 255 18.02 -3.47 3.06
N ILE A 256 17.02 -4.32 2.80
CA ILE A 256 17.06 -5.74 3.18
C ILE A 256 18.25 -6.47 2.54
N ARG A 257 18.51 -6.25 1.25
CA ARG A 257 19.64 -6.90 0.57
C ARG A 257 20.98 -6.43 1.08
N SER A 258 21.09 -5.15 1.40
CA SER A 258 22.30 -4.57 1.96
C SER A 258 22.59 -5.17 3.33
N LYS A 259 21.59 -5.23 4.22
CA LYS A 259 21.77 -5.73 5.58
C LYS A 259 21.91 -7.26 5.64
N GLY A 260 21.09 -8.01 4.90
CA GLY A 260 21.04 -9.48 4.99
C GLY A 260 22.01 -10.23 4.07
N LEU A 261 22.45 -9.64 2.95
CA LEU A 261 23.32 -10.31 1.96
C LEU A 261 24.65 -9.60 1.71
N ALA A 262 24.91 -8.47 2.38
CA ALA A 262 26.03 -7.58 2.08
C ALA A 262 26.13 -7.23 0.57
N PHE A 263 24.99 -7.21 -0.12
CA PHE A 263 24.94 -7.01 -1.56
C PHE A 263 24.74 -5.53 -1.89
N SER A 264 25.66 -4.95 -2.66
CA SER A 264 25.53 -3.62 -3.25
C SER A 264 25.41 -3.71 -4.77
N ILE A 265 24.54 -2.90 -5.37
CA ILE A 265 24.51 -2.71 -6.83
C ILE A 265 25.74 -1.93 -7.28
N THR A 266 26.38 -2.37 -8.36
CA THR A 266 27.48 -1.62 -8.97
C THR A 266 26.96 -0.35 -9.65
N ALA A 267 27.76 0.72 -9.64
CA ALA A 267 27.36 1.99 -10.23
C ALA A 267 27.07 1.86 -11.73
N GLU A 268 27.82 0.99 -12.43
CA GLU A 268 27.66 0.69 -13.86
C GLU A 268 26.28 0.05 -14.14
N LEU A 269 25.87 -0.93 -13.34
CA LEU A 269 24.55 -1.55 -13.48
C LEU A 269 23.42 -0.57 -13.12
N ALA A 270 23.62 0.26 -12.08
CA ALA A 270 22.67 1.29 -11.70
C ALA A 270 22.42 2.31 -12.83
N VAL A 271 23.48 2.75 -13.52
CA VAL A 271 23.38 3.63 -14.70
C VAL A 271 22.57 2.97 -15.81
N ILE A 272 22.85 1.71 -16.16
CA ILE A 272 22.11 0.96 -17.18
C ILE A 272 20.62 0.88 -16.82
N LEU A 273 20.30 0.56 -15.57
CA LEU A 273 18.92 0.50 -15.10
C LEU A 273 18.23 1.88 -15.14
N CYS A 274 18.94 2.95 -14.79
CA CYS A 274 18.40 4.31 -14.86
C CYS A 274 18.11 4.77 -16.30
N ILE A 275 18.80 4.22 -17.31
CA ILE A 275 18.47 4.44 -18.73
C ILE A 275 17.27 3.57 -19.14
N LEU A 276 17.25 2.29 -18.79
CA LEU A 276 16.23 1.38 -19.34
C LEU A 276 14.86 1.54 -18.69
N LEU A 277 14.81 1.72 -17.36
CA LEU A 277 13.55 1.70 -16.61
C LEU A 277 12.59 2.86 -16.93
N PRO A 278 13.02 4.11 -17.16
CA PRO A 278 12.07 5.19 -17.50
C PRO A 278 11.42 5.05 -18.88
N ILE A 279 11.96 4.25 -19.79
CA ILE A 279 11.50 4.13 -21.18
C ILE A 279 10.02 3.71 -21.29
N PRO A 280 9.55 2.63 -20.63
CA PRO A 280 8.12 2.30 -20.58
C PRO A 280 7.22 3.46 -20.15
N GLY A 281 7.66 4.27 -19.18
CA GLY A 281 6.91 5.44 -18.72
C GLY A 281 6.86 6.58 -19.73
N MET A 282 7.97 6.83 -20.44
CA MET A 282 7.97 7.77 -21.55
C MET A 282 7.06 7.33 -22.69
N ILE A 283 7.11 6.06 -23.08
CA ILE A 283 6.24 5.52 -24.15
C ILE A 283 4.78 5.62 -23.71
N ASP A 284 4.48 5.22 -22.47
CA ASP A 284 3.14 5.29 -21.92
C ASP A 284 2.58 6.71 -21.97
N TRP A 285 3.34 7.67 -21.45
CA TRP A 285 2.96 9.06 -21.39
C TRP A 285 2.94 9.75 -22.77
N GLY A 286 3.97 9.54 -23.59
CA GLY A 286 4.08 10.14 -24.92
C GLY A 286 2.93 9.72 -25.85
N THR A 287 2.59 8.43 -25.87
CA THR A 287 1.44 7.94 -26.65
C THR A 287 0.10 8.49 -26.15
N GLN A 288 -0.03 8.83 -24.86
CA GLN A 288 -1.22 9.52 -24.33
C GLN A 288 -1.27 10.99 -24.75
N THR A 289 -0.15 11.69 -24.63
CA THR A 289 -0.02 13.11 -24.97
C THR A 289 -0.28 13.36 -26.46
N LEU A 290 0.13 12.43 -27.32
CA LEU A 290 -0.13 12.48 -28.76
C LEU A 290 -1.56 12.05 -29.14
N GLY A 291 -2.43 11.70 -28.18
CA GLY A 291 -3.80 11.27 -28.46
C GLY A 291 -3.93 9.88 -29.10
N LEU A 292 -2.83 9.14 -29.25
CA LEU A 292 -2.80 7.83 -29.90
C LEU A 292 -3.53 6.75 -29.09
N ARG A 293 -3.57 6.89 -27.76
CA ARG A 293 -4.34 6.00 -26.90
C ARG A 293 -4.76 6.67 -25.60
N LYS A 294 -5.82 6.12 -24.98
CA LYS A 294 -6.21 6.46 -23.61
C LYS A 294 -5.47 5.55 -22.63
N SER A 295 -4.90 6.13 -21.57
CA SER A 295 -4.32 5.29 -20.51
C SER A 295 -5.37 4.66 -19.63
N SER A 296 -5.06 3.48 -19.13
CA SER A 296 -5.70 2.96 -17.93
C SER A 296 -5.00 3.46 -16.67
N THR A 297 -5.73 3.51 -15.56
CA THR A 297 -5.19 3.74 -14.20
C THR A 297 -4.04 2.79 -13.89
N PHE A 298 -4.18 1.51 -14.28
CA PHE A 298 -3.15 0.51 -14.07
C PHE A 298 -1.85 0.83 -14.80
N SER A 299 -1.94 1.16 -16.09
CA SER A 299 -0.78 1.51 -16.90
C SER A 299 -0.04 2.69 -16.29
N ARG A 300 -0.78 3.74 -15.87
CA ARG A 300 -0.20 4.92 -15.21
C ARG A 300 0.50 4.58 -13.90
N LEU A 301 -0.11 3.71 -13.10
CA LEU A 301 0.43 3.29 -11.80
C LEU A 301 1.68 2.41 -11.96
N PHE A 302 1.64 1.46 -12.89
CA PHE A 302 2.75 0.55 -13.17
C PHE A 302 3.94 1.26 -13.79
N THR A 303 3.73 2.12 -14.79
CA THR A 303 4.85 2.90 -15.36
C THR A 303 5.38 3.93 -14.38
N GLY A 304 4.51 4.53 -13.55
CA GLY A 304 4.92 5.35 -12.42
C GLY A 304 5.81 4.56 -11.45
N PHE A 305 5.42 3.34 -11.08
CA PHE A 305 6.21 2.43 -10.24
C PHE A 305 7.61 2.19 -10.81
N ILE A 306 7.71 1.86 -12.10
CA ILE A 306 9.02 1.66 -12.76
C ILE A 306 9.88 2.93 -12.70
N ILE A 307 9.30 4.11 -12.97
CA ILE A 307 10.03 5.39 -12.86
C ILE A 307 10.50 5.62 -11.42
N GLY A 308 9.63 5.39 -10.43
CA GLY A 308 9.98 5.49 -9.01
C GLY A 308 11.14 4.60 -8.60
N SER A 309 11.13 3.36 -9.09
CA SER A 309 12.22 2.41 -8.90
C SER A 309 13.53 2.94 -9.48
N ALA A 310 13.50 3.50 -10.69
CA ALA A 310 14.67 4.11 -11.32
C ALA A 310 15.20 5.32 -10.53
N LEU A 311 14.31 6.17 -10.00
CA LEU A 311 14.69 7.32 -9.19
C LEU A 311 15.41 6.91 -7.90
N TYR A 312 15.00 5.81 -7.26
CA TYR A 312 15.74 5.28 -6.12
C TYR A 312 17.12 4.73 -6.54
N ILE A 313 17.19 3.97 -7.64
CA ILE A 313 18.44 3.40 -8.16
C ILE A 313 19.46 4.50 -8.54
N LEU A 314 18.99 5.68 -8.93
CA LEU A 314 19.84 6.83 -9.22
C LEU A 314 20.80 7.18 -8.07
N THR A 315 20.43 6.90 -6.81
CA THR A 315 21.29 7.15 -5.64
C THR A 315 22.61 6.35 -5.68
N PHE A 316 22.69 5.25 -6.42
CA PHE A 316 23.88 4.42 -6.59
C PHE A 316 24.77 4.84 -7.77
N THR A 317 24.43 5.93 -8.48
CA THR A 317 25.14 6.39 -9.68
C THR A 317 26.14 7.53 -9.42
N SER A 318 26.50 7.78 -8.15
CA SER A 318 27.35 8.92 -7.75
C SER A 318 28.67 9.02 -8.52
N LYS A 319 29.30 7.89 -8.85
CA LYS A 319 30.52 7.81 -9.70
C LYS A 319 30.33 8.40 -11.10
N TYR A 320 29.11 8.40 -11.62
CA TYR A 320 28.73 8.85 -12.96
C TYR A 320 27.84 10.09 -12.93
N TYR A 321 27.93 10.92 -11.88
CA TYR A 321 27.05 12.08 -11.65
C TYR A 321 26.85 12.98 -12.89
N PHE A 322 27.93 13.42 -13.54
CA PHE A 322 27.85 14.27 -14.73
C PHE A 322 27.15 13.58 -15.91
N PHE A 323 27.45 12.30 -16.13
CA PHE A 323 26.81 11.51 -17.18
C PHE A 323 25.31 11.36 -16.93
N MET A 324 24.91 11.14 -15.66
CA MET A 324 23.50 11.06 -15.29
C MET A 324 22.75 12.38 -15.45
N ILE A 325 23.38 13.53 -15.19
CA ILE A 325 22.78 14.83 -15.51
C ILE A 325 22.48 14.95 -17.00
N ILE A 326 23.43 14.58 -17.87
CA ILE A 326 23.22 14.62 -19.33
C ILE A 326 22.04 13.74 -19.72
N ILE A 327 21.98 12.51 -19.19
CA ILE A 327 20.87 11.59 -19.45
C ILE A 327 19.54 12.22 -19.03
N VAL A 328 19.44 12.78 -17.82
CA VAL A 328 18.24 13.43 -17.32
C VAL A 328 17.82 14.60 -18.21
N ILE A 329 18.76 15.43 -18.66
CA ILE A 329 18.51 16.52 -19.61
C ILE A 329 17.93 15.95 -20.92
N VAL A 330 18.50 14.89 -21.47
CA VAL A 330 17.99 14.23 -22.68
C VAL A 330 16.55 13.74 -22.49
N TYR A 331 16.22 13.11 -21.35
CA TYR A 331 14.86 12.72 -21.02
C TYR A 331 13.90 13.91 -21.02
N PHE A 332 14.27 15.02 -20.38
CA PHE A 332 13.43 16.23 -20.34
C PHE A 332 13.26 16.87 -21.71
N ILE A 333 14.28 16.86 -22.57
CA ILE A 333 14.17 17.32 -23.96
C ILE A 333 13.15 16.47 -24.73
N ILE A 334 13.24 15.14 -24.62
CA ILE A 334 12.30 14.22 -25.28
C ILE A 334 10.86 14.49 -24.80
N VAL A 335 10.65 14.62 -23.49
CA VAL A 335 9.35 14.95 -22.90
C VAL A 335 8.86 16.31 -23.40
N GLY A 336 9.72 17.32 -23.48
CA GLY A 336 9.40 18.66 -23.99
C GLY A 336 8.97 18.64 -25.46
N ILE A 337 9.66 17.89 -26.32
CA ILE A 337 9.29 17.70 -27.73
C ILE A 337 7.91 17.03 -27.83
N LEU A 338 7.67 15.96 -27.06
CA LEU A 338 6.39 15.26 -27.04
C LEU A 338 5.24 16.16 -26.55
N LEU A 339 5.48 16.98 -25.51
CA LEU A 339 4.52 17.99 -25.04
C LEU A 339 4.18 18.98 -26.15
N PHE A 340 5.20 19.52 -26.81
CA PHE A 340 5.04 20.50 -27.88
C PHE A 340 4.20 19.93 -29.04
N ILE A 341 4.53 18.72 -29.50
CA ILE A 341 3.78 18.05 -30.58
C ILE A 341 2.35 17.75 -30.14
N GLY A 342 2.14 17.21 -28.93
CA GLY A 342 0.81 16.91 -28.42
C GLY A 342 -0.09 18.15 -28.31
N ASN A 343 0.45 19.28 -27.83
CA ASN A 343 -0.27 20.54 -27.77
C ASN A 343 -0.64 21.06 -29.17
N ARG A 344 0.28 20.97 -30.15
CA ARG A 344 0.00 21.35 -31.54
C ARG A 344 -1.12 20.52 -32.15
N ILE A 345 -1.15 19.20 -31.91
CA ILE A 345 -2.22 18.31 -32.37
C ILE A 345 -3.55 18.72 -31.73
N LYS A 346 -3.57 18.93 -30.41
CA LYS A 346 -4.79 19.30 -29.69
C LYS A 346 -5.40 20.61 -30.20
N MET A 347 -4.59 21.64 -30.43
CA MET A 347 -5.07 22.92 -30.96
C MET A 347 -5.67 22.78 -32.36
N LYS A 348 -5.07 21.98 -33.25
CA LYS A 348 -5.62 21.73 -34.59
C LYS A 348 -6.98 21.04 -34.52
N THR A 349 -7.12 20.01 -33.69
CA THR A 349 -8.39 19.30 -33.52
C THR A 349 -9.48 20.19 -32.91
N GLU A 350 -9.14 21.08 -31.97
CA GLU A 350 -10.10 22.05 -31.44
C GLU A 350 -10.57 23.06 -32.50
N GLN A 351 -9.66 23.54 -33.36
CA GLN A 351 -10.00 24.42 -34.48
C GLN A 351 -10.93 23.73 -35.48
N GLU A 352 -10.64 22.49 -35.88
CA GLU A 352 -11.48 21.68 -36.78
C GLU A 352 -12.88 21.42 -36.20
N ASN A 353 -12.99 21.14 -34.89
CA ASN A 353 -14.29 20.94 -34.27
C ASN A 353 -15.13 22.23 -34.23
N ASN A 354 -14.49 23.39 -34.00
CA ASN A 354 -15.18 24.68 -34.00
C ASN A 354 -15.66 25.08 -35.39
N THR A 355 -14.90 24.78 -36.46
CA THR A 355 -15.34 25.07 -37.84
C THR A 355 -16.54 24.20 -38.22
N ILE A 356 -16.55 22.91 -37.84
CA ILE A 356 -17.69 22.01 -38.07
C ILE A 356 -18.93 22.48 -37.31
N HIS A 357 -18.78 22.90 -36.05
CA HIS A 357 -19.89 23.40 -35.24
C HIS A 357 -20.53 24.65 -35.87
N ASN A 358 -19.72 25.63 -36.26
CA ASN A 358 -20.20 26.85 -36.89
C ASN A 358 -20.91 26.57 -38.23
N PHE A 359 -20.42 25.59 -39.02
CA PHE A 359 -21.08 25.17 -40.26
C PHE A 359 -22.43 24.50 -39.99
N SER A 360 -22.55 23.73 -38.90
CA SER A 360 -23.81 23.08 -38.53
C SER A 360 -24.87 24.05 -38.00
N GLU A 361 -24.47 25.14 -37.34
CA GLU A 361 -25.40 26.17 -36.85
C GLU A 361 -25.89 27.09 -37.98
N GLY A 362 -25.03 27.40 -38.96
CA GLY A 362 -25.40 28.24 -40.10
C GLY A 362 -26.52 27.64 -40.95
N ASN A 363 -26.55 26.31 -41.12
CA ASN A 363 -27.53 25.61 -41.96
C ASN A 363 -28.92 25.40 -41.29
N ILE A 364 -29.12 25.83 -40.05
CA ILE A 364 -30.41 25.68 -39.33
C ILE A 364 -31.28 26.95 -39.47
N ILE A 365 -30.71 28.05 -39.97
CA ILE A 365 -31.37 29.37 -40.01
C ILE A 365 -31.91 29.70 -41.42
N GLU A 366 -31.62 28.85 -42.42
CA GLU A 366 -32.26 28.88 -43.75
C GLU A 366 -33.33 27.77 -43.86
#